data_AF-A0A528TPL6-F1
#
_entry.id   AF-A0A528TPL6-F1
#
_cell.length_a   1.000
_cell.length_b   1.000
_cell.length_c   1.000
_cell.angle_alpha   90.00
_cell.angle_beta   90.00
_cell.angle_gamma   90.00
#
_symmetry.space_group_name_H-M   'P 1'
#
loop_
_entity.id
_entity.type
_entity.pdbx_description
1 polymer ?
#
loop_
_entity_poly.entity_id
_entity_poly.type
_entity_poly.pdbx_seq_one_letter_code
_entity_poly.pdbx_strand_id
1 'polypeptide(L)' 'LSFPETEEIDVPTHPARRVPVYTGLTVETVDLHDRQTLVPGSAFHGPAVVVQEDTTFALPAGTQARVDRHLNLVLTFAE' A
#
# COMPACT_ATOMS: atom_id res chain seq x y z
N LEU A 1 -25.86 -10.93 0.07
CA LEU A 1 -25.07 -10.64 -1.15
C LEU A 1 -23.77 -11.42 -1.03
N SER A 2 -23.33 -12.10 -2.08
CA SER A 2 -22.02 -12.78 -2.11
C SER A 2 -21.10 -11.93 -2.97
N PHE A 3 -19.92 -11.58 -2.46
CA PHE A 3 -18.89 -10.88 -3.21
C PHE A 3 -17.83 -11.90 -3.67
N PRO A 4 -17.19 -11.69 -4.82
CA PRO A 4 -16.09 -12.53 -5.26
C PRO A 4 -14.92 -12.45 -4.27
N GLU A 5 -14.16 -13.54 -4.16
CA GLU A 5 -12.97 -13.68 -3.33
C GLU A 5 -11.82 -14.25 -4.16
N THR A 6 -10.60 -13.85 -3.83
CA THR A 6 -9.34 -14.38 -4.38
C THR A 6 -8.46 -14.85 -3.23
N GLU A 7 -7.74 -15.95 -3.43
CA GLU A 7 -6.82 -16.50 -2.43
C GLU A 7 -5.68 -15.53 -2.11
N GLU A 8 -5.38 -15.36 -0.83
CA GLU A 8 -4.24 -14.55 -0.38
C GLU A 8 -2.94 -15.34 -0.55
N ILE A 9 -1.96 -14.72 -1.18
CA ILE A 9 -0.64 -15.29 -1.40
C ILE A 9 0.39 -14.50 -0.61
N ASP A 10 1.17 -15.23 0.20
CA ASP A 10 2.26 -14.65 0.98
C ASP A 10 3.50 -14.51 0.09
N VAL A 11 3.54 -13.40 -0.66
CA VAL A 11 4.66 -13.03 -1.52
C VAL A 11 5.20 -11.65 -1.13
N PRO A 12 6.53 -11.46 -1.16
CA PRO A 12 7.13 -10.15 -0.89
C PRO A 12 6.54 -9.07 -1.80
N THR A 13 6.07 -7.98 -1.20
CA THR A 13 5.59 -6.83 -1.96
C THR A 13 6.77 -5.96 -2.36
N HIS A 14 6.95 -5.76 -3.66
CA HIS A 14 8.03 -4.93 -4.19
C HIS A 14 7.49 -3.56 -4.62
N PRO A 15 8.15 -2.45 -4.23
CA PRO A 15 7.80 -1.15 -4.75
C PRO A 15 8.14 -1.06 -6.24
N ALA A 16 7.33 -0.35 -7.00
CA ALA A 16 7.62 -0.06 -8.40
C ALA A 16 8.86 0.84 -8.53
N ARG A 17 9.02 1.78 -7.60
CA ARG A 17 10.21 2.61 -7.44
C ARG A 17 10.26 3.24 -6.05
N ARG A 18 11.36 3.94 -5.76
CA ARG A 18 11.50 4.81 -4.58
C ARG A 18 11.53 6.27 -5.01
N VAL A 19 10.85 7.14 -4.27
CA VAL A 19 10.70 8.56 -4.61
C VAL A 19 10.92 9.46 -3.39
N PRO A 20 11.51 10.65 -3.56
CA PRO A 20 11.61 11.63 -2.48
C PRO A 20 10.24 12.29 -2.22
N VAL A 21 9.79 12.30 -0.97
CA VAL A 21 8.53 12.91 -0.52
C VAL A 21 8.78 13.74 0.74
N TYR A 22 8.23 14.95 0.80
CA TYR A 22 8.26 15.77 2.01
C TYR A 22 7.17 15.31 2.99
N THR A 23 7.56 14.83 4.17
CA THR A 23 6.66 14.25 5.20
C THR A 23 6.16 15.27 6.22
N GLY A 24 6.29 16.56 5.94
CA GLY A 24 5.96 17.65 6.85
C GLY A 24 7.09 18.04 7.81
N LEU A 25 8.11 17.18 7.96
CA LEU A 25 9.31 17.47 8.75
C LEU A 25 10.55 17.54 7.86
N THR A 26 10.77 16.51 7.04
CA THR A 26 11.93 16.39 6.15
C THR A 26 11.52 15.74 4.83
N VAL A 27 12.44 15.74 3.86
CA VAL A 27 12.30 14.91 2.66
C VAL A 27 12.80 13.51 2.98
N GLU A 28 11.95 12.52 2.77
CA GLU A 28 12.25 11.10 2.96
C GLU A 28 12.12 10.36 1.63
N THR A 29 12.99 9.37 1.39
CA THR A 29 12.84 8.46 0.26
C THR A 29 11.87 7.37 0.65
N VAL A 30 10.68 7.36 0.03
CA VAL A 30 9.59 6.43 0.33
C VAL A 30 9.33 5.47 -0.82
N ASP A 31 8.75 4.32 -0.49
CA ASP A 31 8.32 3.33 -1.47
C ASP A 31 7.09 3.83 -2.24
N LEU A 32 7.12 3.69 -3.57
CA LEU A 32 5.98 3.94 -4.45
C LEU A 32 5.50 2.60 -5.01
N HIS A 33 4.30 2.20 -4.61
CA HIS A 33 3.63 1.01 -5.12
C HIS A 33 2.65 1.38 -6.23
N ASP A 34 2.66 0.58 -7.30
CA ASP A 34 1.59 0.59 -8.28
C ASP A 34 0.46 -0.29 -7.74
N ARG A 35 -0.75 0.27 -7.60
CA ARG A 35 -1.89 -0.48 -7.07
C ARG A 35 -2.20 -1.72 -7.91
N GLN A 36 -1.95 -1.68 -9.22
CA GLN A 36 -2.24 -2.81 -10.12
C GLN A 36 -1.35 -4.03 -9.89
N THR A 37 -0.20 -3.86 -9.22
CA THR A 37 0.73 -4.96 -8.93
C THR A 37 0.52 -5.56 -7.54
N LEU A 38 -0.31 -4.94 -6.69
CA LEU A 38 -0.61 -5.44 -5.35
C LEU A 38 -1.70 -6.52 -5.41
N VAL A 39 -1.34 -7.72 -4.98
CA VAL A 39 -2.17 -8.93 -4.98
C VAL A 39 -2.76 -9.20 -3.60
N PRO A 40 -3.84 -9.98 -3.46
CA PRO A 40 -4.33 -10.41 -2.15
C PRO A 40 -3.20 -11.05 -1.32
N GLY A 41 -3.07 -10.61 -0.07
CA GLY A 41 -1.95 -10.98 0.81
C GLY A 41 -0.77 -10.00 0.78
N SER A 42 -0.64 -9.12 -0.23
CA SER A 42 0.37 -8.06 -0.22
C SER A 42 0.29 -7.24 1.06
N ALA A 43 1.42 -7.09 1.75
CA ALA A 43 1.54 -6.34 2.99
C ALA A 43 2.82 -5.49 3.00
N PHE A 44 2.71 -4.25 3.49
CA PHE A 44 3.81 -3.30 3.58
C PHE A 44 3.51 -2.20 4.61
N HIS A 45 4.52 -1.40 4.95
CA HIS A 45 4.45 -0.35 5.96
C HIS A 45 4.70 1.02 5.35
N GLY A 46 4.08 2.05 5.93
CA GLY A 46 4.43 3.44 5.67
C GLY A 46 5.73 3.85 6.39
N PRO A 47 6.40 4.94 5.95
CA PRO A 47 5.93 5.89 4.96
C PRO A 47 6.02 5.36 3.52
N ALA A 48 4.90 5.43 2.80
CA ALA A 48 4.78 4.90 1.44
C ALA A 48 3.70 5.65 0.64
N VAL A 49 3.72 5.50 -0.67
CA VAL A 49 2.68 6.01 -1.57
C VAL A 49 2.17 4.86 -2.43
N VAL A 50 0.86 4.75 -2.58
CA VAL A 50 0.23 3.84 -3.54
C VAL A 50 -0.46 4.67 -4.61
N VAL A 51 -0.10 4.46 -5.86
CA VAL A 51 -0.73 5.13 -7.01
C VAL A 51 -1.69 4.20 -7.72
N GLN A 52 -2.82 4.75 -8.12
CA GLN A 52 -3.82 4.17 -9.01
C GLN A 52 -4.16 5.22 -10.07
N GLU A 53 -4.80 4.82 -11.17
CA GLU A 53 -5.15 5.72 -12.27
C GLU A 53 -5.97 6.95 -11.81
N ASP A 54 -6.86 6.78 -10.83
CA ASP A 54 -7.83 7.78 -10.37
C ASP A 54 -7.68 8.18 -8.89
N THR A 55 -6.75 7.56 -8.16
CA THR A 55 -6.53 7.84 -6.73
C THR A 55 -5.07 7.65 -6.33
N THR A 56 -4.66 8.33 -5.27
CA THR A 56 -3.34 8.16 -4.66
C THR A 56 -3.51 8.10 -3.16
N PHE A 57 -3.02 7.02 -2.55
CA PHE A 57 -2.96 6.88 -1.10
C PHE A 57 -1.58 7.30 -0.62
N ALA A 58 -1.53 8.32 0.24
CA ALA A 58 -0.35 8.63 1.03
C ALA A 58 -0.46 7.90 2.37
N LEU A 59 0.50 7.05 2.68
CA LEU A 59 0.56 6.28 3.92
C LEU A 59 1.62 6.92 4.82
N PRO A 60 1.22 7.60 5.91
CA PRO A 60 2.16 8.15 6.88
C PRO A 60 3.00 7.08 7.57
N ALA A 61 4.09 7.50 8.22
CA ALA A 61 4.88 6.62 9.09
C ALA A 61 3.99 5.95 10.15
N GLY A 62 4.22 4.66 10.41
CA GLY A 62 3.42 3.86 11.35
C GLY A 62 2.14 3.26 10.75
N THR A 63 1.79 3.60 9.51
CA THR A 63 0.67 2.95 8.80
C THR A 63 1.04 1.54 8.37
N GLN A 64 0.13 0.59 8.53
CA GLN A 64 0.22 -0.74 7.96
C GLN A 64 -0.79 -0.87 6.83
N ALA A 65 -0.38 -1.47 5.71
CA ALA A 65 -1.23 -1.73 4.57
C ALA A 65 -1.27 -3.21 4.24
N ARG A 66 -2.47 -3.72 3.93
CA ARG A 66 -2.68 -5.09 3.45
C ARG A 66 -3.75 -5.12 2.37
N VAL A 67 -3.58 -5.95 1.35
CA VAL A 67 -4.64 -6.26 0.40
C VAL A 67 -5.39 -7.50 0.85
N ASP A 68 -6.68 -7.38 1.14
CA ASP A 68 -7.51 -8.51 1.54
C ASP A 68 -7.94 -9.39 0.34
N ARG A 69 -8.58 -10.53 0.65
CA ARG A 69 -9.17 -11.44 -0.35
C ARG A 69 -10.22 -10.83 -1.29
N HIS A 70 -10.75 -9.65 -0.97
CA HIS A 70 -11.71 -8.92 -1.81
C HIS A 70 -11.02 -7.80 -2.62
N LEU A 71 -9.69 -7.74 -2.62
CA LEU A 71 -8.89 -6.71 -3.25
C LEU A 71 -9.08 -5.30 -2.66
N ASN A 72 -9.51 -5.20 -1.39
CA ASN A 72 -9.49 -3.93 -0.69
C ASN A 72 -8.08 -3.66 -0.17
N LEU A 73 -7.60 -2.41 -0.34
CA LEU A 73 -6.43 -1.93 0.36
C LEU A 73 -6.86 -1.48 1.77
N VAL A 74 -6.61 -2.33 2.77
CA VAL A 74 -6.95 -2.08 4.16
C VAL A 74 -5.77 -1.38 4.84
N LEU A 75 -6.03 -0.21 5.43
CA LEU A 75 -5.04 0.59 6.13
C LEU A 75 -5.34 0.57 7.64
N THR A 76 -4.30 0.32 8.44
CA THR A 76 -4.35 0.45 9.91
C THR A 76 -3.35 1.51 10.33
N PHE A 77 -3.78 2.43 11.17
CA PHE A 77 -2.95 3.51 11.70
C PHE A 77 -2.58 3.21 13.14
N ALA A 78 -1.35 3.55 13.55
CA ALA A 78 -0.99 3.58 14.96
C ALA A 78 -1.84 4.65 15.68
N GLU A 79 -2.34 4.31 16.87
CA GLU A 79 -3.08 5.23 17.75
C GLU A 79 -2.18 6.31 18.35
#